data_AF-A0A1S1MBE7-F1
#
_entry.id   AF-A0A1S1MBE7-F1
#
_cell.length_a   1.000
_cell.length_b   1.000
_cell.length_c   1.000
_cell.angle_alpha   90.00
_cell.angle_beta   90.00
_cell.angle_gamma   90.00
#
_symmetry.space_group_name_H-M   'P 1'
#
loop_
_entity.id
_entity.type
_entity.pdbx_description
1 polymer ?
#
loop_
_entity_poly.entity_id
_entity_poly.type
_entity_poly.pdbx_seq_one_letter_code
_entity_poly.pdbx_strand_id
1 'polypeptide(L)'
;MLRWAPSAPDVSCQTVGELLRYSDDEMVRIQKHNEEVAETRDADRQDEAIPMYQKWAATLRDYAEKISDPEVKGTAVQMADAADEVTEREIQFLGKPVAGQTREQHLKESTDNIVAAVRKVKDAEAKLRIRCPVGSSDTKL
;
A
#
# COMPACT_ATOMS: atom_id res chain seq x y z
N MET A 1 -6.27 41.72 17.44
CA MET A 1 -6.90 40.57 16.78
C MET A 1 -6.07 40.26 15.54
N LEU A 2 -5.19 39.25 15.60
CA LEU A 2 -4.41 38.80 14.45
C LEU A 2 -5.33 37.94 13.57
N ARG A 3 -5.57 38.39 12.33
CA ARG A 3 -6.32 37.63 11.34
C ARG A 3 -5.50 36.40 10.96
N TRP A 4 -6.09 35.22 11.11
CA TRP A 4 -5.59 33.99 10.50
C TRP A 4 -5.54 34.18 8.99
N ALA A 5 -4.35 34.13 8.41
CA ALA A 5 -4.21 33.92 6.97
C ALA A 5 -4.64 32.47 6.69
N PRO A 6 -5.41 32.20 5.61
CA PRO A 6 -5.61 30.83 5.17
C PRO A 6 -4.24 30.25 4.83
N SER A 7 -3.81 29.25 5.60
CA SER A 7 -2.62 28.48 5.29
C SER A 7 -2.79 27.91 3.88
N ALA A 8 -1.81 28.15 3.00
CA ALA A 8 -1.72 27.43 1.75
C ALA A 8 -1.91 25.92 2.02
N PRO A 9 -2.54 25.15 1.10
CA PRO A 9 -2.64 23.71 1.27
C PRO A 9 -1.24 23.17 1.55
N ASP A 10 -1.10 22.43 2.64
CA ASP A 10 0.17 21.79 2.98
C ASP A 10 0.52 20.85 1.82
N VAL A 11 1.56 21.22 1.07
CA VAL A 11 2.03 20.49 -0.12
C VAL A 11 2.36 19.03 0.23
N SER A 12 2.77 18.77 1.48
CA SER A 12 2.94 17.42 2.02
C SER A 12 1.61 16.67 2.04
N CYS A 13 0.56 17.28 2.58
CA CYS A 13 -0.76 16.64 2.66
C CYS A 13 -1.47 16.53 1.30
N GLN A 14 -1.20 17.42 0.35
CA GLN A 14 -1.63 17.22 -1.04
C GLN A 14 -0.96 15.96 -1.62
N THR A 15 0.36 15.84 -1.43
CA THR A 15 1.13 14.68 -1.91
C THR A 15 0.66 13.38 -1.23
N VAL A 16 0.34 13.41 0.06
CA VAL A 16 -0.29 12.28 0.77
C VAL A 16 -1.64 11.92 0.16
N GLY A 17 -2.47 12.91 -0.18
CA GLY A 17 -3.74 12.64 -0.85
C GLY A 17 -3.58 11.93 -2.20
N GLU A 18 -2.58 12.34 -2.98
CA GLU A 18 -2.24 11.69 -4.26
C GLU A 18 -1.68 10.27 -4.06
N LEU A 19 -0.81 10.07 -3.07
CA LEU A 19 -0.27 8.78 -2.66
C LEU A 19 -1.40 7.81 -2.28
N LEU A 20 -2.30 8.23 -1.39
CA LEU A 20 -3.40 7.40 -0.90
C LEU A 20 -4.35 7.02 -2.03
N ARG A 21 -4.73 7.99 -2.88
CA ARG A 21 -5.58 7.72 -4.04
C ARG A 21 -4.93 6.73 -5.00
N TYR A 22 -3.64 6.92 -5.31
CA TYR A 22 -2.89 5.97 -6.14
C TYR A 22 -2.89 4.56 -5.52
N SER A 23 -2.63 4.46 -4.22
CA SER A 23 -2.61 3.18 -3.52
C SER A 23 -3.96 2.46 -3.58
N ASP A 24 -5.05 3.18 -3.34
CA ASP A 24 -6.41 2.62 -3.40
C ASP A 24 -6.74 2.15 -4.83
N ASP A 25 -6.45 2.98 -5.85
CA ASP A 25 -6.68 2.65 -7.27
C ASP A 25 -5.87 1.42 -7.72
N GLU A 26 -4.59 1.32 -7.33
CA GLU A 26 -3.72 0.22 -7.74
C GLU A 26 -4.07 -1.08 -7.02
N MET A 27 -4.43 -1.02 -5.73
CA MET A 27 -4.88 -2.22 -5.01
C MET A 27 -6.17 -2.79 -5.57
N VAL A 28 -7.11 -1.95 -6.04
CA VAL A 28 -8.31 -2.42 -6.75
C VAL A 28 -7.93 -3.14 -8.05
N ARG A 29 -6.94 -2.64 -8.79
CA ARG A 29 -6.46 -3.29 -10.04
C ARG A 29 -5.80 -4.63 -9.78
N ILE A 30 -4.93 -4.69 -8.76
CA ILE A 30 -4.25 -5.94 -8.36
C ILE A 30 -5.28 -6.97 -7.88
N GLN A 31 -6.23 -6.56 -7.04
CA GLN A 31 -7.30 -7.43 -6.59
C GLN A 31 -8.10 -8.00 -7.76
N LYS A 32 -8.53 -7.14 -8.69
CA LYS A 32 -9.27 -7.58 -9.88
C LYS A 32 -8.47 -8.58 -10.72
N HIS A 33 -7.18 -8.33 -10.91
CA HIS A 33 -6.30 -9.25 -11.61
C HIS A 33 -6.24 -10.62 -10.92
N ASN A 34 -6.04 -10.64 -9.59
CA ASN A 34 -5.99 -11.87 -8.81
C ASN A 34 -7.32 -12.64 -8.86
N GLU A 35 -8.46 -11.94 -8.82
CA GLU A 35 -9.79 -12.54 -8.97
C GLU A 35 -9.95 -13.18 -10.36
N GLU A 36 -9.57 -12.50 -11.44
CA GLU A 36 -9.62 -13.04 -12.81
C GLU A 36 -8.72 -14.29 -12.97
N VAL A 37 -7.53 -14.28 -12.39
CA VAL A 37 -6.61 -15.44 -12.39
C VAL A 37 -7.21 -16.60 -11.59
N ALA A 38 -7.82 -16.32 -10.44
CA ALA A 38 -8.48 -17.33 -9.60
C ALA A 38 -9.69 -17.97 -10.30
N GLU A 39 -10.52 -17.16 -10.98
CA GLU A 39 -11.69 -17.63 -11.73
C GLU A 39 -11.29 -18.53 -12.91
N THR A 40 -10.25 -18.14 -13.63
CA THR A 40 -9.74 -18.90 -14.79
C THR A 40 -8.89 -20.11 -14.39
N ARG A 41 -8.48 -20.20 -13.10
CA ARG A 41 -7.53 -21.19 -12.58
C ARG A 41 -6.23 -21.22 -13.39
N ASP A 42 -5.84 -20.07 -13.92
CA ASP A 42 -4.67 -19.94 -14.78
C ASP A 42 -3.41 -19.89 -13.93
N ALA A 43 -2.81 -21.07 -13.70
CA ALA A 43 -1.62 -21.21 -12.88
C ALA A 43 -0.40 -20.49 -13.47
N ASP A 44 -0.36 -20.31 -14.80
CA ASP A 44 0.75 -19.67 -15.50
C ASP A 44 0.73 -18.15 -15.36
N ARG A 45 -0.37 -17.59 -14.84
CA ARG A 45 -0.56 -16.14 -14.66
C ARG A 45 -0.49 -15.70 -13.20
N GLN A 46 -0.25 -16.62 -12.27
CA GLN A 46 -0.22 -16.29 -10.84
C GLN A 46 0.93 -15.36 -10.45
N ASP A 47 2.02 -15.35 -11.21
CA ASP A 47 3.16 -14.45 -11.00
C ASP A 47 3.00 -13.08 -11.69
N GLU A 48 2.00 -12.88 -12.54
CA GLU A 48 1.72 -11.60 -13.21
C GLU A 48 1.39 -10.48 -12.20
N ALA A 49 0.90 -10.82 -11.02
CA ALA A 49 0.65 -9.87 -9.94
C ALA A 49 1.94 -9.33 -9.28
N ILE A 50 3.03 -10.09 -9.29
CA ILE A 50 4.31 -9.70 -8.66
C ILE A 50 4.82 -8.35 -9.21
N PRO A 51 4.99 -8.15 -10.54
CA PRO A 51 5.43 -6.87 -11.06
C PRO A 51 4.45 -5.72 -10.78
N MET A 52 3.16 -6.01 -10.57
CA MET A 52 2.18 -4.99 -10.17
C MET A 52 2.44 -4.53 -8.73
N TYR A 53 2.65 -5.45 -7.79
CA TYR A 53 3.01 -5.12 -6.41
C TYR A 53 4.36 -4.39 -6.32
N GLN A 54 5.36 -4.81 -7.10
CA GLN A 54 6.65 -4.12 -7.19
C GLN A 54 6.49 -2.67 -7.64
N LYS A 55 5.71 -2.44 -8.70
CA LYS A 55 5.43 -1.10 -9.21
C LYS A 55 4.68 -0.26 -8.19
N TRP A 56 3.71 -0.85 -7.50
CA TRP A 56 2.96 -0.19 -6.43
C TRP A 56 3.89 0.28 -5.31
N ALA A 57 4.71 -0.61 -4.75
CA ALA A 57 5.67 -0.26 -3.69
C ALA A 57 6.67 0.82 -4.11
N ALA A 58 7.24 0.71 -5.31
CA ALA A 58 8.15 1.71 -5.86
C ALA A 58 7.48 3.08 -6.03
N THR A 59 6.25 3.11 -6.55
CA THR A 59 5.52 4.37 -6.75
C THR A 59 5.14 5.02 -5.41
N LEU A 60 4.79 4.23 -4.40
CA LEU A 60 4.59 4.75 -3.04
C LEU A 60 5.86 5.41 -2.48
N ARG A 61 7.04 4.81 -2.73
CA ARG A 61 8.32 5.42 -2.36
C ARG A 61 8.53 6.76 -3.06
N ASP A 62 8.25 6.83 -4.36
CA ASP A 62 8.38 8.06 -5.14
C ASP A 62 7.47 9.18 -4.64
N TYR A 63 6.25 8.86 -4.17
CA TYR A 63 5.41 9.84 -3.49
C TYR A 63 5.97 10.23 -2.13
N ALA A 64 6.43 9.26 -1.33
CA ALA A 64 7.01 9.53 -0.02
C ALA A 64 8.21 10.49 -0.08
N GLU A 65 9.05 10.37 -1.11
CA GLU A 65 10.20 11.25 -1.30
C GLU A 65 9.84 12.71 -1.60
N LYS A 66 8.65 12.97 -2.14
CA LYS A 66 8.15 14.31 -2.46
C LYS A 66 7.55 15.03 -1.24
N ILE A 67 7.32 14.32 -0.14
CA ILE A 67 6.76 14.88 1.09
C ILE A 67 7.87 15.64 1.83
N SER A 68 7.63 16.92 2.13
CA SER A 68 8.61 17.78 2.79
C SER A 68 8.54 17.71 4.31
N ASP A 69 7.36 17.44 4.88
CA ASP A 69 7.22 17.20 6.31
C ASP A 69 7.89 15.87 6.70
N PRO A 70 8.91 15.88 7.59
CA PRO A 70 9.71 14.69 7.88
C PRO A 70 8.92 13.59 8.62
N GLU A 71 7.93 13.97 9.43
CA GLU A 71 7.09 13.05 10.18
C GLU A 71 6.08 12.34 9.28
N VAL A 72 5.46 13.09 8.37
CA VAL A 72 4.57 12.56 7.34
C VAL A 72 5.38 11.71 6.34
N LYS A 73 6.54 12.19 5.89
CA LYS A 73 7.47 11.45 5.04
C LYS A 73 7.85 10.11 5.65
N GLY A 74 8.24 10.10 6.93
CA GLY A 74 8.57 8.85 7.64
C GLY A 74 7.42 7.84 7.65
N THR A 75 6.17 8.31 7.78
CA THR A 75 4.99 7.45 7.75
C THR A 75 4.71 6.94 6.33
N ALA A 76 4.87 7.78 5.30
CA ALA A 76 4.72 7.37 3.90
C ALA A 76 5.81 6.37 3.47
N VAL A 77 7.04 6.54 3.95
CA VAL A 77 8.13 5.58 3.78
C VAL A 77 7.77 4.24 4.42
N GLN A 78 7.23 4.22 5.64
CA GLN A 78 6.75 2.98 6.28
C GLN A 78 5.65 2.29 5.46
N MET A 79 4.76 3.06 4.84
CA MET A 79 3.75 2.50 3.95
C MET A 79 4.38 1.84 2.71
N ALA A 80 5.39 2.48 2.11
CA ALA A 80 6.13 1.93 0.98
C ALA A 80 6.97 0.69 1.36
N ASP A 81 7.62 0.68 2.53
CA ASP A 81 8.34 -0.49 3.05
C ASP A 81 7.38 -1.67 3.27
N ALA A 82 6.19 -1.41 3.83
CA ALA A 82 5.18 -2.44 4.03
C ALA A 82 4.61 -2.98 2.71
N ALA A 83 4.48 -2.14 1.68
CA ALA A 83 4.10 -2.56 0.33
C ALA A 83 5.17 -3.43 -0.35
N ASP A 84 6.44 -3.12 -0.12
CA ASP A 84 7.56 -3.97 -0.57
C ASP A 84 7.52 -5.33 0.14
N GLU A 85 7.25 -5.35 1.45
CA GLU A 85 7.05 -6.60 2.18
C GLU A 85 5.90 -7.45 1.62
N VAL A 86 4.77 -6.83 1.20
CA VAL A 86 3.68 -7.56 0.52
C VAL A 86 4.23 -8.28 -0.72
N THR A 87 5.03 -7.59 -1.54
CA THR A 87 5.66 -8.18 -2.72
C THR A 87 6.53 -9.39 -2.36
N GLU A 88 7.36 -9.27 -1.33
CA GLU A 88 8.20 -10.38 -0.85
C GLU A 88 7.35 -11.58 -0.39
N ARG A 89 6.21 -11.34 0.26
CA ARG A 89 5.31 -12.41 0.71
C ARG A 89 4.57 -13.08 -0.45
N GLU A 90 4.20 -12.33 -1.48
CA GLU A 90 3.60 -12.88 -2.71
C GLU A 90 4.61 -13.78 -3.44
N ILE A 91 5.88 -13.38 -3.53
CA ILE A 91 6.96 -14.23 -4.07
C ILE A 91 7.11 -15.52 -3.24
N GLN A 92 7.08 -15.41 -1.90
CA GLN A 92 7.16 -16.57 -1.01
C GLN A 92 5.96 -17.51 -1.18
N PHE A 93 4.75 -16.97 -1.34
CA PHE A 93 3.53 -17.75 -1.56
C PHE A 93 3.63 -18.65 -2.78
N LEU A 94 4.17 -18.13 -3.89
CA LEU A 94 4.40 -18.86 -5.14
C LEU A 94 5.61 -19.82 -5.06
N GLY A 95 6.44 -19.68 -4.03
CA GLY A 95 7.57 -20.55 -3.76
C GLY A 95 7.17 -21.99 -3.37
N LYS A 96 8.18 -22.86 -3.26
CA LYS A 96 7.99 -24.23 -2.76
C LYS A 96 7.93 -24.23 -1.23
N PRO A 97 7.18 -25.18 -0.61
CA PRO A 97 7.23 -25.40 0.83
C PRO A 97 8.66 -25.60 1.31
N VAL A 98 8.99 -25.06 2.49
CA VAL A 98 10.29 -25.32 3.12
C VAL A 98 10.41 -26.78 3.55
N ALA A 99 11.65 -27.26 3.76
CA ALA A 99 11.89 -28.65 4.13
C ALA A 99 11.12 -29.03 5.42
N GLY A 100 10.35 -30.12 5.35
CA GLY A 100 9.54 -30.59 6.47
C GLY A 100 8.13 -29.97 6.58
N GLN A 101 7.80 -29.00 5.73
CA GLN A 101 6.47 -28.38 5.68
C GLN A 101 5.57 -29.06 4.65
N THR A 102 4.29 -29.25 4.97
CA THR A 102 3.30 -29.71 3.98
C THR A 102 2.90 -28.56 3.06
N ARG A 103 2.35 -28.89 1.88
CA ARG A 103 1.81 -27.87 0.96
C ARG A 103 0.70 -27.04 1.59
N GLU A 104 -0.17 -27.66 2.39
CA GLU A 104 -1.27 -26.97 3.07
C GLU A 104 -0.76 -25.97 4.12
N GLN A 105 0.26 -26.37 4.90
CA GLN A 105 0.92 -25.48 5.85
C GLN A 105 1.57 -24.28 5.15
N HIS A 106 2.29 -24.53 4.04
CA HIS A 106 2.90 -23.48 3.23
C HIS A 106 1.89 -22.44 2.75
N LEU A 107 0.78 -22.90 2.16
CA LEU A 107 -0.27 -22.01 1.65
C LEU A 107 -0.90 -21.19 2.77
N LYS A 108 -1.20 -21.82 3.91
CA LYS A 108 -1.79 -21.15 5.06
C LYS A 108 -0.85 -20.08 5.64
N GLU A 109 0.38 -20.45 5.97
CA GLU A 109 1.37 -19.53 6.54
C GLU A 109 1.69 -18.38 5.58
N SER A 110 1.84 -18.67 4.29
CA SER A 110 2.10 -17.64 3.28
C SER A 110 0.92 -16.66 3.16
N THR A 111 -0.31 -17.16 3.19
CA THR A 111 -1.52 -16.30 3.20
C THR A 111 -1.57 -15.43 4.46
N ASP A 112 -1.33 -16.01 5.63
CA ASP A 112 -1.31 -15.27 6.91
C ASP A 112 -0.23 -14.18 6.89
N ASN A 113 0.93 -14.45 6.30
CA ASN A 113 2.02 -13.48 6.15
C ASN A 113 1.66 -12.34 5.18
N ILE A 114 1.01 -12.63 4.05
CA ILE A 114 0.50 -11.61 3.13
C ILE A 114 -0.51 -10.71 3.85
N VAL A 115 -1.48 -11.29 4.55
CA VAL A 115 -2.50 -10.54 5.32
C VAL A 115 -1.84 -9.64 6.38
N ALA A 116 -0.83 -10.15 7.09
CA ALA A 116 -0.09 -9.37 8.07
C ALA A 116 0.67 -8.19 7.42
N ALA A 117 1.28 -8.38 6.25
CA ALA A 117 1.96 -7.32 5.50
C ALA A 117 0.97 -6.25 5.01
N VAL A 118 -0.17 -6.66 4.44
CA VAL A 118 -1.25 -5.74 4.02
C VAL A 118 -1.77 -4.92 5.20
N ARG A 119 -1.87 -5.53 6.40
CA ARG A 119 -2.28 -4.79 7.59
C ARG A 119 -1.30 -3.67 7.97
N LYS A 120 0.01 -3.88 7.82
CA LYS A 120 1.01 -2.83 8.06
C LYS A 120 0.82 -1.65 7.11
N VAL A 121 0.49 -1.91 5.84
CA VAL A 121 0.15 -0.87 4.86
C VAL A 121 -1.07 -0.08 5.32
N LYS A 122 -2.14 -0.77 5.74
CA LYS A 122 -3.37 -0.12 6.22
C LYS A 122 -3.17 0.67 7.51
N ASP A 123 -2.32 0.20 8.42
CA ASP A 123 -1.97 0.94 9.62
C ASP A 123 -1.18 2.23 9.29
N ALA A 124 -0.27 2.19 8.31
CA ALA A 124 0.44 3.38 7.84
C ALA A 124 -0.49 4.37 7.11
N GLU A 125 -1.37 3.87 6.24
CA GLU A 125 -2.43 4.63 5.57
C GLU A 125 -3.34 5.35 6.58
N ALA A 126 -3.77 4.66 7.65
CA ALA A 126 -4.59 5.26 8.69
C ALA A 126 -3.85 6.41 9.41
N LYS A 127 -2.56 6.23 9.73
CA LYS A 127 -1.74 7.30 10.33
C LYS A 127 -1.60 8.50 9.39
N LEU A 128 -1.41 8.26 8.09
CA LEU A 128 -1.35 9.32 7.08
C LEU A 128 -2.67 10.08 6.99
N ARG A 129 -3.82 9.39 6.97
CA ARG A 129 -5.15 10.03 6.95
C ARG A 129 -5.43 10.86 8.21
N ILE A 130 -4.95 10.43 9.37
CA ILE A 130 -5.08 11.20 10.63
C ILE A 130 -4.23 12.48 10.57
N ARG A 131 -3.00 12.38 10.05
CA ARG A 131 -2.06 13.51 9.97
C ARG A 131 -2.39 14.50 8.86
N CYS A 132 -2.87 13.97 7.75
CA CYS A 132 -3.32 14.71 6.58
C CYS A 132 -4.78 14.35 6.32
N PRO A 133 -5.75 15.03 6.96
CA PRO A 133 -7.16 14.80 6.73
C PRO A 133 -7.50 15.18 5.29
N VAL A 134 -7.42 14.20 4.39
CA VAL A 134 -7.86 14.30 3.01
C VAL A 134 -9.38 14.35 3.04
N GLY A 135 -9.93 15.57 3.11
CA GLY A 135 -11.36 15.83 3.18
C GLY A 135 -11.82 16.57 4.43
N SER A 136 -11.58 17.87 4.48
CA SER A 136 -12.63 18.82 4.85
C SER A 136 -12.32 20.15 4.15
N SER A 137 -12.84 20.26 2.92
CA SER A 137 -13.19 21.56 2.37
C SER A 137 -14.54 21.99 2.96
N ASP A 138 -14.66 22.11 4.29
CA ASP A 138 -15.74 22.88 4.91
C ASP A 138 -15.40 24.38 4.81
N THR A 139 -15.40 24.90 3.59
CA THR A 139 -15.64 26.32 3.35
C THR A 139 -17.13 26.60 3.40
N LYS A 140 -17.74 26.51 4.58
CA LYS A 140 -19.03 27.16 4.91
C LYS A 140 -19.09 27.50 6.40
N LEU A 141 -18.59 28.68 6.75
CA LEU A 141 -19.08 29.50 7.87
C LEU A 141 -19.44 30.87 7.31
#